data_AF-A0A2D6T8C1-F1
#
_entry.id   AF-A0A2D6T8C1-F1
#
_cell.length_a   1.000
_cell.length_b   1.000
_cell.length_c   1.000
_cell.angle_alpha   90.00
_cell.angle_beta   90.00
_cell.angle_gamma   90.00
#
_symmetry.space_group_name_H-M   'P 1'
#
loop_
_entity.id
_entity.type
_entity.pdbx_description
1 polymer ?
#
loop_
_entity_poly.entity_id
_entity_poly.type
_entity_poly.pdbx_seq_one_letter_code
_entity_poly.pdbx_strand_id
1 'polypeptide(L)'
;MTDDDPEFDELSLEDFPQLVAIARFVQAFDDVPWFERCGVTPTADDTELTEAYLSALGFPQALVAPLVDWPSLAETLEQSDADAEWRDLEAQLAAGLVDEALSLISADELEMALTHVSAMAGESLPQAAELAALRGGGEADIIQAATGAAAHACHQAALVLAAGGDDEHPFSYKYLLFEAGRWPLGIIGGSFAIF
;
A
#
# COMPACT_ATOMS: atom_id res chain seq x y z
N MET A 1 -34.41 -41.62 14.54
CA MET A 1 -33.39 -41.46 13.50
C MET A 1 -33.05 -40.00 13.57
N THR A 2 -31.96 -39.69 14.26
CA THR A 2 -31.60 -38.33 14.68
C THR A 2 -31.20 -37.54 13.44
N ASP A 3 -31.87 -36.40 13.22
CA ASP A 3 -31.37 -35.32 12.38
C ASP A 3 -30.03 -34.88 12.97
N ASP A 4 -28.96 -35.22 12.27
CA ASP A 4 -27.61 -34.74 12.51
C ASP A 4 -27.44 -33.53 11.58
N ASP A 5 -28.13 -32.44 11.91
CA ASP A 5 -27.85 -31.13 11.32
C ASP A 5 -26.56 -30.66 11.99
N PRO A 6 -25.46 -30.44 11.25
CA PRO A 6 -24.25 -29.91 11.85
C PRO A 6 -24.59 -28.53 12.41
N GLU A 7 -24.50 -28.40 13.73
CA GLU A 7 -24.44 -27.11 14.42
C GLU A 7 -23.30 -26.32 13.76
N PHE A 8 -23.65 -25.43 12.84
CA PHE A 8 -22.78 -24.32 12.47
C PHE A 8 -22.65 -23.50 13.75
N ASP A 9 -21.60 -23.78 14.53
CA ASP A 9 -21.14 -22.86 15.56
C ASP A 9 -21.11 -21.47 14.91
N GLU A 10 -21.90 -20.55 15.46
CA GLU A 10 -21.90 -19.14 15.08
C GLU A 10 -20.48 -18.61 15.32
N LEU A 11 -19.61 -18.72 14.30
CA LEU A 11 -18.28 -18.14 14.31
C LEU A 11 -18.45 -16.64 14.61
N SER A 12 -17.98 -16.21 15.78
CA SER A 12 -18.04 -14.81 16.15
C SER A 12 -16.95 -14.08 15.36
N LEU A 13 -17.26 -12.90 14.81
CA LEU A 13 -16.23 -12.05 14.20
C LEU A 13 -15.13 -11.66 15.21
N GLU A 14 -15.40 -11.79 16.52
CA GLU A 14 -14.39 -11.62 17.58
C GLU A 14 -13.32 -12.71 17.58
N ASP A 15 -13.59 -13.87 16.97
CA ASP A 15 -12.65 -14.99 16.87
C ASP A 15 -11.59 -14.77 15.78
N PHE A 16 -11.80 -13.78 14.89
CA PHE A 16 -10.92 -13.46 13.75
C PHE A 16 -10.54 -11.97 13.69
N PRO A 17 -9.76 -11.48 14.67
CA PRO A 17 -9.43 -10.05 14.76
C PRO A 17 -8.71 -9.49 13.52
N GLN A 18 -7.96 -10.32 12.80
CA GLN A 18 -7.26 -9.95 11.56
C GLN A 18 -8.24 -9.62 10.44
N LEU A 19 -9.27 -10.46 10.25
CA LEU A 19 -10.30 -10.23 9.22
C LEU A 19 -11.14 -8.99 9.54
N VAL A 20 -11.43 -8.74 10.82
CA VAL A 20 -12.09 -7.51 11.27
C VAL A 20 -11.23 -6.28 10.98
N ALA A 21 -9.92 -6.36 11.21
CA ALA A 21 -9.00 -5.27 10.91
C ALA A 21 -8.97 -4.95 9.40
N ILE A 22 -8.88 -5.97 8.54
CA ILE A 22 -8.91 -5.81 7.08
C ILE A 22 -10.25 -5.23 6.62
N ALA A 23 -11.37 -5.68 7.18
CA ALA A 23 -12.69 -5.13 6.82
C ALA A 23 -12.81 -3.64 7.15
N ARG A 24 -12.29 -3.20 8.30
CA ARG A 24 -12.25 -1.77 8.68
C ARG A 24 -11.31 -0.97 7.79
N PHE A 25 -10.15 -1.53 7.47
CA PHE A 25 -9.19 -0.94 6.57
C PHE A 25 -9.80 -0.63 5.19
N VAL A 26 -10.52 -1.59 4.63
CA VAL A 26 -11.21 -1.43 3.33
C VAL A 26 -12.33 -0.38 3.39
N GLN A 27 -13.07 -0.30 4.51
CA GLN A 27 -14.11 0.72 4.69
C GLN A 27 -13.58 2.15 4.66
N ALA A 28 -12.29 2.36 4.96
CA ALA A 28 -11.68 3.69 4.94
C ALA A 28 -11.33 4.17 3.53
N PHE A 29 -11.30 3.30 2.52
CA PHE A 29 -10.76 3.64 1.18
C PHE A 29 -11.47 4.81 0.49
N ASP A 30 -12.79 4.96 0.72
CA ASP A 30 -13.59 6.03 0.14
C ASP A 30 -13.26 7.41 0.72
N ASP A 31 -12.72 7.46 1.94
CA ASP A 31 -12.37 8.69 2.66
C ASP A 31 -10.90 9.09 2.49
N VAL A 32 -10.08 8.22 1.88
CA VAL A 32 -8.65 8.49 1.68
C VAL A 32 -8.46 9.54 0.56
N PRO A 33 -7.69 10.63 0.80
CA PRO A 33 -7.41 11.65 -0.19
C PRO A 33 -6.31 11.22 -1.18
N TRP A 34 -6.52 10.10 -1.86
CA TRP A 34 -5.56 9.50 -2.79
C TRP A 34 -5.03 10.54 -3.79
N PHE A 35 -3.70 10.67 -3.85
CA PHE A 35 -2.99 11.55 -4.78
C PHE A 35 -3.37 13.05 -4.72
N GLU A 36 -4.06 13.51 -3.67
CA GLU A 36 -4.47 14.91 -3.55
C GLU A 36 -3.29 15.88 -3.43
N ARG A 37 -2.17 15.41 -2.87
CA ARG A 37 -0.98 16.22 -2.59
C ARG A 37 0.16 15.98 -3.57
N CYS A 38 -0.02 15.12 -4.57
CA CYS A 38 0.92 14.90 -5.67
C CYS A 38 1.29 16.21 -6.38
N GLY A 39 2.59 16.47 -6.52
CA GLY A 39 3.11 17.69 -7.15
C GLY A 39 3.12 18.92 -6.23
N VAL A 40 2.83 18.75 -4.95
CA VAL A 40 3.02 19.78 -3.91
C VAL A 40 4.31 19.49 -3.16
N THR A 41 5.04 20.51 -2.71
CA THR A 41 6.24 20.28 -1.89
C THR A 41 5.90 19.46 -0.63
N PRO A 42 6.66 18.37 -0.33
CA PRO A 42 6.53 17.61 0.91
C PRO A 42 6.67 18.49 2.17
N THR A 43 5.82 18.21 3.16
CA THR A 43 5.93 18.82 4.49
C THR A 43 7.01 18.12 5.32
N ALA A 44 7.30 18.67 6.49
CA ALA A 44 8.17 18.00 7.46
C ALA A 44 7.60 16.61 7.83
N ASP A 45 6.30 16.52 8.08
CA ASP A 45 5.61 15.27 8.40
C ASP A 45 5.71 14.24 7.26
N ASP A 46 5.56 14.65 6.00
CA ASP A 46 5.74 13.76 4.84
C ASP A 46 7.19 13.22 4.79
N THR A 47 8.15 14.08 5.13
CA THR A 47 9.59 13.72 5.13
C THR A 47 9.90 12.75 6.27
N GLU A 48 9.41 13.02 7.48
CA GLU A 48 9.57 12.16 8.65
C GLU A 48 8.94 10.78 8.41
N LEU A 49 7.74 10.73 7.83
CA LEU A 49 7.07 9.48 7.47
C LEU A 49 7.86 8.70 6.41
N THR A 50 8.41 9.39 5.42
CA THR A 50 9.26 8.76 4.40
C THR A 50 10.56 8.21 5.00
N GLU A 51 11.19 8.95 5.91
CA GLU A 51 12.39 8.51 6.63
C GLU A 51 12.10 7.30 7.54
N ALA A 52 10.94 7.27 8.19
CA ALA A 52 10.49 6.13 8.98
C ALA A 52 10.30 4.88 8.11
N TYR A 53 9.63 5.02 6.96
CA TYR A 53 9.52 3.95 5.95
C TYR A 53 10.89 3.42 5.53
N LEU A 54 11.81 4.31 5.14
CA LEU A 54 13.15 3.94 4.69
C LEU A 54 13.97 3.27 5.79
N SER A 55 13.90 3.78 7.03
CA SER A 55 14.58 3.19 8.17
C SER A 55 14.05 1.78 8.46
N ALA A 56 12.74 1.60 8.48
CA ALA A 56 12.11 0.30 8.74
C ALA A 56 12.43 -0.71 7.63
N LEU A 57 12.52 -0.27 6.37
CA LEU A 57 12.83 -1.12 5.22
C LEU A 57 14.32 -1.51 5.14
N GLY A 58 15.21 -0.75 5.80
CA GLY A 58 16.65 -1.02 5.81
C GLY A 58 17.50 -0.06 4.95
N PHE A 59 16.96 1.09 4.55
CA PHE A 59 17.63 2.15 3.79
C PHE A 59 17.70 3.49 4.54
N PRO A 60 18.14 3.56 5.82
CA PRO A 60 18.16 4.81 6.59
C PRO A 60 19.07 5.90 6.00
N GLN A 61 19.97 5.54 5.09
CA GLN A 61 20.88 6.44 4.39
C GLN A 61 20.31 7.05 3.11
N ALA A 62 19.19 6.51 2.59
CA ALA A 62 18.58 7.04 1.38
C ALA A 62 17.99 8.42 1.66
N LEU A 63 18.29 9.38 0.79
CA LEU A 63 17.78 10.74 0.93
C LEU A 63 16.38 10.85 0.34
N VAL A 64 15.48 11.57 1.00
CA VAL A 64 14.16 11.88 0.44
C VAL A 64 14.32 12.89 -0.70
N ALA A 65 13.92 12.50 -1.90
CA ALA A 65 13.96 13.30 -3.11
C ALA A 65 12.53 13.69 -3.52
N PRO A 66 12.07 14.91 -3.17
CA PRO A 66 10.75 15.39 -3.55
C PRO A 66 10.68 15.69 -5.05
N LEU A 67 9.65 15.18 -5.72
CA LEU A 67 9.25 15.57 -7.06
C LEU A 67 8.03 16.48 -6.95
N VAL A 68 8.04 17.59 -7.67
CA VAL A 68 6.98 18.64 -7.56
C VAL A 68 6.34 18.96 -8.91
N ASP A 69 6.74 18.27 -9.97
CA ASP A 69 6.19 18.46 -11.31
C ASP A 69 6.07 17.14 -12.07
N TRP A 70 5.07 17.09 -12.95
CA TRP A 70 4.69 15.92 -13.73
C TRP A 70 5.70 15.51 -14.80
N PRO A 71 6.40 16.44 -15.49
CA PRO A 71 7.50 16.07 -16.39
C PRO A 71 8.62 15.31 -15.67
N SER A 72 9.07 15.80 -14.51
CA SER A 72 10.11 15.12 -13.72
C SER A 72 9.65 13.76 -13.21
N LEU A 73 8.37 13.64 -12.82
CA LEU A 73 7.76 12.36 -12.48
C LEU A 73 7.81 11.36 -13.65
N ALA A 74 7.43 11.78 -14.86
CA ALA A 74 7.46 10.92 -16.04
C ALA A 74 8.88 10.43 -16.35
N GLU A 75 9.86 11.34 -16.35
CA GLU A 75 11.28 10.99 -16.53
C GLU A 75 11.76 10.00 -15.45
N THR A 76 11.32 10.20 -14.21
CA THR A 76 11.63 9.32 -13.08
C THR A 76 11.07 7.92 -13.28
N LEU A 77 9.81 7.81 -13.71
CA LEU A 77 9.15 6.52 -13.97
C LEU A 77 9.82 5.76 -15.12
N GLU A 78 10.24 6.45 -16.18
CA GLU A 78 10.99 5.83 -17.29
C GLU A 78 12.36 5.31 -16.85
N GLN A 79 13.00 5.98 -15.88
CA GLN A 79 14.28 5.59 -15.31
C GLN A 79 14.16 4.56 -14.18
N SER A 80 12.95 4.30 -13.69
CA SER A 80 12.63 3.49 -12.50
C SER A 80 12.98 2.00 -12.63
N ASP A 81 13.65 1.57 -13.69
CA ASP A 81 14.23 0.23 -13.77
C ASP A 81 15.49 0.06 -12.88
N ALA A 82 15.91 1.14 -12.20
CA ALA A 82 17.26 1.31 -11.68
C ALA A 82 17.58 0.67 -10.31
N ASP A 83 16.61 0.23 -9.50
CA ASP A 83 16.94 -0.39 -8.21
C ASP A 83 16.15 -1.68 -7.95
N ALA A 84 16.82 -2.81 -8.21
CA ALA A 84 16.31 -4.13 -7.90
C ALA A 84 16.33 -4.40 -6.39
N GLU A 85 17.27 -3.82 -5.63
CA GLU A 85 17.47 -4.16 -4.22
C GLU A 85 16.30 -3.72 -3.35
N TRP A 86 15.79 -2.49 -3.56
CA TRP A 86 14.60 -1.99 -2.86
C TRP A 86 13.37 -2.86 -3.14
N ARG A 87 13.13 -3.20 -4.42
CA ARG A 87 11.98 -4.05 -4.82
C ARG A 87 12.10 -5.47 -4.28
N ASP A 88 13.31 -6.04 -4.32
CA ASP A 88 13.57 -7.39 -3.83
C ASP A 88 13.36 -7.49 -2.32
N LEU A 89 13.75 -6.47 -1.55
CA LEU A 89 13.50 -6.41 -0.12
C LEU A 89 12.02 -6.28 0.20
N GLU A 90 11.27 -5.44 -0.51
CA GLU A 90 9.80 -5.41 -0.37
C GLU A 90 9.18 -6.76 -0.71
N ALA A 91 9.58 -7.40 -1.80
CA ALA A 91 9.05 -8.71 -2.18
C ALA A 91 9.37 -9.78 -1.12
N GLN A 92 10.57 -9.74 -0.53
CA GLN A 92 10.96 -10.65 0.54
C GLN A 92 10.14 -10.44 1.81
N LEU A 93 9.91 -9.19 2.23
CA LEU A 93 9.07 -8.87 3.39
C LEU A 93 7.62 -9.32 3.17
N ALA A 94 7.07 -9.07 1.98
CA ALA A 94 5.72 -9.51 1.64
C ALA A 94 5.58 -11.04 1.70
N ALA A 95 6.58 -11.79 1.23
CA ALA A 95 6.59 -13.24 1.35
C ALA A 95 6.62 -13.70 2.82
N GLY A 96 7.39 -13.03 3.68
CA GLY A 96 7.41 -13.30 5.12
C GLY A 96 6.04 -13.05 5.78
N LEU A 97 5.37 -11.96 5.42
CA LEU A 97 4.03 -11.66 5.93
C LEU A 97 2.98 -12.69 5.50
N VAL A 98 3.09 -13.27 4.31
CA VAL A 98 2.22 -14.38 3.90
C VAL A 98 2.42 -15.58 4.81
N ASP A 99 3.67 -15.98 5.08
CA ASP A 99 3.97 -17.10 5.97
C ASP A 99 3.46 -16.83 7.41
N GLU A 100 3.61 -15.60 7.90
CA GLU A 100 3.09 -15.17 9.21
C GLU A 100 1.56 -15.18 9.25
N ALA A 101 0.89 -14.61 8.24
CA ALA A 101 -0.57 -14.60 8.16
C ALA A 101 -1.15 -16.01 8.11
N LEU A 102 -0.53 -16.94 7.37
CA LEU A 102 -0.94 -18.35 7.29
C LEU A 102 -0.75 -19.13 8.60
N SER A 103 -0.02 -18.56 9.57
CA SER A 103 0.04 -19.10 10.93
C SER A 103 -1.13 -18.69 11.81
N LEU A 104 -1.90 -17.67 11.39
CA LEU A 104 -3.01 -17.07 12.14
C LEU A 104 -4.38 -17.34 11.52
N ILE A 105 -4.47 -17.31 10.19
CA ILE A 105 -5.69 -17.56 9.41
C ILE A 105 -5.42 -18.61 8.33
N SER A 106 -6.47 -19.22 7.79
CA SER A 106 -6.34 -20.19 6.70
C SER A 106 -5.98 -19.53 5.37
N ALA A 107 -5.46 -20.33 4.43
CA ALA A 107 -5.13 -19.85 3.09
C ALA A 107 -6.35 -19.31 2.33
N ASP A 108 -7.51 -19.98 2.46
CA ASP A 108 -8.75 -19.57 1.81
C ASP A 108 -9.26 -18.22 2.37
N GLU A 109 -9.15 -18.02 3.68
CA GLU A 109 -9.51 -16.74 4.33
C GLU A 109 -8.58 -15.60 3.88
N LEU A 110 -7.27 -15.85 3.83
CA LEU A 110 -6.29 -14.89 3.35
C LEU A 110 -6.54 -14.52 1.87
N GLU A 111 -6.76 -15.51 1.01
CA GLU A 111 -7.07 -15.29 -0.41
C GLU A 111 -8.34 -14.47 -0.59
N MET A 112 -9.41 -14.80 0.16
CA MET A 112 -10.67 -14.06 0.12
C MET A 112 -10.48 -12.61 0.57
N ALA A 113 -9.77 -12.39 1.68
CA ALA A 113 -9.50 -11.06 2.22
C ALA A 113 -8.69 -10.20 1.24
N LEU A 114 -7.59 -10.72 0.68
CA LEU A 114 -6.75 -10.00 -0.27
C LEU A 114 -7.46 -9.75 -1.61
N THR A 115 -8.31 -10.67 -2.05
CA THR A 115 -9.17 -10.48 -3.23
C THR A 115 -10.16 -9.34 -2.99
N HIS A 116 -10.78 -9.29 -1.81
CA HIS A 116 -11.69 -8.21 -1.45
C HIS A 116 -10.99 -6.85 -1.41
N VAL A 117 -9.83 -6.74 -0.77
CA VAL A 117 -9.00 -5.53 -0.77
C VAL A 117 -8.69 -5.06 -2.20
N SER A 118 -8.30 -6.00 -3.07
CA SER A 118 -7.95 -5.69 -4.46
C SER A 118 -9.16 -5.20 -5.27
N ALA A 119 -10.34 -5.78 -5.03
CA ALA A 119 -11.57 -5.34 -5.68
C ALA A 119 -11.93 -3.90 -5.28
N MET A 120 -11.89 -3.60 -3.97
CA MET A 120 -12.25 -2.28 -3.45
C MET A 120 -11.23 -1.20 -3.85
N ALA A 121 -9.93 -1.53 -3.84
CA ALA A 121 -8.90 -0.65 -4.37
C ALA A 121 -9.13 -0.35 -5.86
N GLY A 122 -9.53 -1.35 -6.65
CA GLY A 122 -9.84 -1.21 -8.07
C GLY A 122 -11.07 -0.35 -8.37
N GLU A 123 -11.95 -0.12 -7.40
CA GLU A 123 -13.13 0.75 -7.54
C GLU A 123 -12.82 2.23 -7.30
N SER A 124 -11.83 2.55 -6.45
CA SER A 124 -11.56 3.92 -5.99
C SER A 124 -10.31 4.56 -6.60
N LEU A 125 -9.23 3.79 -6.75
CA LEU A 125 -7.93 4.32 -7.14
C LEU A 125 -7.88 4.88 -8.57
N PRO A 126 -8.51 4.26 -9.60
CA PRO A 126 -8.44 4.78 -10.96
C PRO A 126 -9.00 6.20 -11.07
N GLN A 127 -10.17 6.45 -10.49
CA GLN A 127 -10.83 7.76 -10.55
C GLN A 127 -10.03 8.81 -9.78
N ALA A 128 -9.45 8.44 -8.63
CA ALA A 128 -8.59 9.37 -7.88
C ALA A 128 -7.31 9.74 -8.66
N ALA A 129 -6.66 8.75 -9.30
CA ALA A 129 -5.50 8.98 -10.14
C ALA A 129 -5.84 9.84 -11.37
N GLU A 130 -6.98 9.59 -12.02
CA GLU A 130 -7.50 10.41 -13.12
C GLU A 130 -7.72 11.88 -12.68
N LEU A 131 -8.34 12.09 -11.53
CA LEU A 131 -8.56 13.44 -10.99
C LEU A 131 -7.24 14.16 -10.68
N ALA A 132 -6.24 13.46 -10.15
CA ALA A 132 -4.91 14.02 -9.95
C ALA A 132 -4.22 14.39 -11.27
N ALA A 133 -4.26 13.49 -12.25
CA ALA A 133 -3.72 13.72 -13.58
C ALA A 133 -4.38 14.91 -14.28
N LEU A 134 -5.70 15.10 -14.14
CA LEU A 134 -6.40 16.27 -14.69
C LEU A 134 -5.92 17.61 -14.10
N ARG A 135 -5.47 17.62 -12.82
CA ARG A 135 -4.92 18.83 -12.18
C ARG A 135 -3.52 19.17 -12.69
N GLY A 136 -2.73 18.15 -13.00
CA GLY A 136 -1.30 18.28 -13.17
C GLY A 136 -0.73 17.97 -14.56
N GLY A 137 -1.55 17.41 -15.45
CA GLY A 137 -1.15 17.04 -16.81
C GLY A 137 -0.59 15.63 -16.94
N GLY A 138 -1.07 14.68 -16.14
CA GLY A 138 -0.67 13.26 -16.25
C GLY A 138 -1.29 12.56 -17.46
N GLU A 139 -0.52 11.67 -18.09
CA GLU A 139 -0.98 10.81 -19.18
C GLU A 139 -1.49 9.45 -18.67
N ALA A 140 -2.05 8.64 -19.57
CA ALA A 140 -2.73 7.39 -19.22
C ALA A 140 -1.80 6.35 -18.57
N ASP A 141 -0.53 6.32 -18.97
CA ASP A 141 0.52 5.48 -18.40
C ASP A 141 0.85 5.87 -16.96
N ILE A 142 0.92 7.17 -16.64
CA ILE A 142 1.11 7.68 -15.28
C ILE A 142 -0.09 7.32 -14.40
N ILE A 143 -1.32 7.47 -14.92
CA ILE A 143 -2.55 7.06 -14.20
C ILE A 143 -2.50 5.57 -13.87
N GLN A 144 -2.12 4.74 -14.83
CA GLN A 144 -1.97 3.30 -14.64
C GLN A 144 -0.87 2.97 -13.61
N ALA A 145 0.27 3.63 -13.67
CA ALA A 145 1.38 3.44 -12.74
C ALA A 145 0.99 3.84 -11.31
N ALA A 146 0.34 4.98 -11.13
CA ALA A 146 -0.16 5.46 -9.84
C ALA A 146 -1.17 4.48 -9.23
N THR A 147 -2.16 4.07 -10.03
CA THR A 147 -3.19 3.11 -9.62
C THR A 147 -2.56 1.78 -9.21
N GLY A 148 -1.62 1.26 -10.00
CA GLY A 148 -0.93 0.01 -9.69
C GLY A 148 -0.08 0.09 -8.42
N ALA A 149 0.64 1.20 -8.22
CA ALA A 149 1.46 1.41 -7.04
C ALA A 149 0.62 1.49 -5.75
N ALA A 150 -0.48 2.24 -5.77
CA ALA A 150 -1.39 2.34 -4.63
C ALA A 150 -2.11 1.02 -4.35
N ALA A 151 -2.58 0.30 -5.38
CA ALA A 151 -3.20 -1.00 -5.21
C ALA A 151 -2.23 -2.03 -4.59
N HIS A 152 -0.97 -2.00 -5.01
CA HIS A 152 0.08 -2.83 -4.41
C HIS A 152 0.32 -2.45 -2.94
N ALA A 153 0.35 -1.16 -2.59
CA ALA A 153 0.47 -0.72 -1.21
C ALA A 153 -0.73 -1.14 -0.34
N CYS A 154 -1.95 -1.08 -0.86
CA CYS A 154 -3.15 -1.59 -0.17
C CYS A 154 -3.03 -3.10 0.11
N HIS A 155 -2.55 -3.88 -0.86
CA HIS A 155 -2.31 -5.31 -0.68
C HIS A 155 -1.24 -5.59 0.38
N GLN A 156 -0.12 -4.86 0.33
CA GLN A 156 0.97 -4.96 1.30
C GLN A 156 0.51 -4.61 2.73
N ALA A 157 -0.27 -3.54 2.91
CA ALA A 157 -0.83 -3.18 4.21
C ALA A 157 -1.84 -4.23 4.72
N ALA A 158 -2.67 -4.78 3.84
CA ALA A 158 -3.56 -5.88 4.22
C ALA A 158 -2.80 -7.13 4.68
N LEU A 159 -1.63 -7.44 4.09
CA LEU A 159 -0.76 -8.52 4.57
C LEU A 159 -0.22 -8.24 5.98
N VAL A 160 0.14 -7.00 6.32
CA VAL A 160 0.55 -6.63 7.68
C VAL A 160 -0.59 -6.90 8.66
N LEU A 161 -1.81 -6.46 8.34
CA LEU A 161 -3.00 -6.69 9.16
C LEU A 161 -3.30 -8.18 9.31
N ALA A 162 -3.18 -8.95 8.23
CA ALA A 162 -3.39 -10.40 8.22
C ALA A 162 -2.36 -11.15 9.08
N ALA A 163 -1.11 -10.69 9.10
CA ALA A 163 -0.03 -11.20 9.93
C ALA A 163 -0.11 -10.73 11.40
N GLY A 164 -1.07 -9.85 11.73
CA GLY A 164 -1.15 -9.24 13.06
C GLY A 164 0.03 -8.31 13.38
N GLY A 165 0.66 -7.76 12.33
CA GLY A 165 1.73 -6.78 12.45
C GLY A 165 1.25 -5.42 12.97
N ASP A 166 2.20 -4.54 13.25
CA ASP A 166 1.96 -3.23 13.85
C ASP A 166 2.07 -2.06 12.85
N ASP A 167 1.82 -0.87 13.37
CA ASP A 167 1.85 0.39 12.62
C ASP A 167 3.29 0.84 12.28
N GLU A 168 4.32 0.20 12.83
CA GLU A 168 5.74 0.51 12.59
C GLU A 168 6.35 -0.34 11.45
N HIS A 169 5.57 -1.25 10.85
CA HIS A 169 6.00 -2.03 9.70
C HIS A 169 6.22 -1.13 8.45
N PRO A 170 7.23 -1.40 7.58
CA PRO A 170 7.47 -0.64 6.36
C PRO A 170 6.22 -0.43 5.49
N PHE A 171 5.40 -1.46 5.32
CA PHE A 171 4.18 -1.36 4.52
C PHE A 171 3.06 -0.54 5.19
N SER A 172 3.04 -0.46 6.53
CA SER A 172 2.17 0.46 7.25
C SER A 172 2.56 1.90 6.92
N TYR A 173 3.86 2.25 7.03
CA TYR A 173 4.33 3.58 6.64
C TYR A 173 4.11 3.91 5.16
N LYS A 174 4.35 2.95 4.27
CA LYS A 174 4.11 3.13 2.83
C LYS A 174 2.64 3.44 2.53
N TYR A 175 1.71 2.73 3.18
CA TYR A 175 0.29 3.04 3.06
C TYR A 175 -0.03 4.42 3.60
N LEU A 176 0.51 4.81 4.76
CA LEU A 176 0.31 6.15 5.33
C LEU A 176 0.78 7.27 4.39
N LEU A 177 1.81 7.04 3.56
CA LEU A 177 2.20 8.02 2.53
C LEU A 177 1.09 8.20 1.49
N PHE A 178 0.50 7.11 1.01
CA PHE A 178 -0.64 7.20 0.09
C PHE A 178 -1.89 7.79 0.77
N GLU A 179 -2.12 7.45 2.05
CA GLU A 179 -3.19 8.02 2.85
C GLU A 179 -3.03 9.54 3.02
N ALA A 180 -1.78 10.01 3.14
CA ALA A 180 -1.42 11.42 3.14
C ALA A 180 -1.50 12.07 1.74
N GLY A 181 -2.00 11.36 0.73
CA GLY A 181 -2.17 11.85 -0.65
C GLY A 181 -0.87 11.95 -1.44
N ARG A 182 0.19 11.25 -1.03
CA ARG A 182 1.50 11.19 -1.71
C ARG A 182 1.65 9.95 -2.56
N TRP A 183 2.59 9.99 -3.49
CA TRP A 183 2.97 8.83 -4.27
C TRP A 183 4.46 8.50 -4.08
N PRO A 184 4.78 7.48 -3.25
CA PRO A 184 6.13 6.92 -3.19
C PRO A 184 6.47 6.14 -4.47
N LEU A 185 7.60 6.45 -5.09
CA LEU A 185 8.00 5.89 -6.39
C LEU A 185 9.07 4.80 -6.27
N GLY A 186 10.03 4.98 -5.38
CA GLY A 186 11.13 4.04 -5.16
C GLY A 186 12.49 4.72 -5.01
N ILE A 187 13.54 3.92 -4.83
CA ILE A 187 14.92 4.41 -4.75
C ILE A 187 15.50 4.53 -6.17
N ILE A 188 16.06 5.69 -6.48
CA ILE A 188 16.70 6.01 -7.76
C ILE A 188 18.02 6.74 -7.47
N GLY A 189 19.14 6.13 -7.87
CA GLY A 189 20.47 6.71 -7.62
C GLY A 189 20.78 6.95 -6.14
N GLY A 190 20.23 6.11 -5.25
CA GLY A 190 20.42 6.22 -3.79
C GLY A 190 19.53 7.25 -3.09
N SER A 191 18.59 7.87 -3.79
CA SER A 191 17.58 8.76 -3.20
C SER A 191 16.18 8.18 -3.41
N PHE A 192 15.30 8.32 -2.44
CA PHE A 192 13.93 7.85 -2.52
C PHE A 192 13.02 8.94 -3.11
N ALA A 193 12.49 8.69 -4.30
CA ALA A 193 11.60 9.59 -4.98
C ALA A 193 10.19 9.53 -4.39
N ILE A 194 9.64 10.69 -4.06
CA ILE A 194 8.27 10.87 -3.57
C ILE A 194 7.61 12.06 -4.29
N PHE A 195 6.36 11.89 -4.71
CA PHE A 195 5.57 12.90 -5.43
C PHE A 195 4.37 13.41 -4.61
#